data_AF-A0A357CU61-F1
#
_entry.id   AF-A0A357CU61-F1
#
_cell.length_a   1.000
_cell.length_b   1.000
_cell.length_c   1.000
_cell.angle_alpha   90.00
_cell.angle_beta   90.00
_cell.angle_gamma   90.00
#
_symmetry.space_group_name_H-M   'P 1'
#
loop_
_entity.id
_entity.type
_entity.pdbx_description
1 polymer ?
#
loop_
_entity_poly.entity_id
_entity_poly.type
_entity_poly.pdbx_seq_one_letter_code
_entity_poly.pdbx_strand_id
1 'polypeptide(L)' 'AQAGVASGLLSIPLRYMHTSVETLALDDLKETGRLLAEFSMAVDDAFLEGLKCY' A
#
# COMPACT_ATOMS: atom_id res chain seq x y z
N ALA A 1 -10.04 -14.85 20.06
CA ALA A 1 -8.81 -14.21 19.54
C ALA A 1 -9.08 -13.76 18.12
N GLN A 2 -8.65 -12.57 17.71
CA GLN A 2 -8.72 -12.15 16.30
C GLN A 2 -7.64 -12.94 15.54
N ALA A 3 -8.01 -13.57 14.42
CA ALA A 3 -7.19 -14.55 13.68
C ALA A 3 -6.05 -13.93 12.84
N GLY A 4 -5.58 -12.73 13.20
CA GLY A 4 -4.68 -11.93 12.36
C GLY A 4 -5.39 -11.32 11.14
N VAL A 5 -4.77 -10.32 10.52
CA VAL A 5 -5.29 -9.63 9.34
C VAL A 5 -4.20 -9.58 8.27
N ALA A 6 -4.48 -10.10 7.08
CA ALA A 6 -3.58 -9.98 5.93
C ALA A 6 -3.33 -8.49 5.64
N SER A 7 -2.07 -8.08 5.74
CA SER A 7 -1.67 -6.67 5.67
C SER A 7 -0.50 -6.52 4.68
N GLY A 8 -0.54 -5.46 3.89
CA GLY A 8 0.53 -5.08 2.97
C GLY A 8 0.95 -3.63 3.20
N LEU A 9 2.21 -3.32 2.95
CA LEU A 9 2.75 -1.96 3.04
C LEU A 9 3.03 -1.43 1.64
N LEU A 10 2.43 -0.28 1.32
CA LEU A 10 2.72 0.48 0.10
C LEU A 10 3.44 1.77 0.51
N SER A 11 4.71 1.88 0.13
CA SER A 11 5.57 3.02 0.47
C SER A 11 5.89 3.86 -0.76
N ILE A 12 6.11 5.16 -0.56
CA ILE A 12 6.57 6.09 -1.59
C ILE A 12 8.07 6.35 -1.39
N PRO A 13 8.90 6.34 -2.46
CA PRO A 13 10.31 6.69 -2.35
C PRO A 13 10.47 8.12 -1.83
N LEU A 14 11.21 8.27 -0.73
CA LEU A 14 11.49 9.56 -0.13
C LEU A 14 12.93 9.64 0.35
N ARG A 15 13.48 10.85 0.33
CA ARG A 15 14.83 11.16 0.82
C ARG A 15 14.74 11.95 2.11
N TYR A 16 15.68 11.67 3.02
CA TYR A 16 15.84 12.34 4.31
C TYR A 16 14.66 12.12 5.27
N MET A 17 14.13 10.88 5.32
CA MET A 17 13.10 10.47 6.29
C MET A 17 13.50 10.86 7.72
N HIS A 18 12.54 11.37 8.51
CA HIS A 18 12.74 11.77 9.91
C HIS A 18 13.72 12.94 10.10
N THR A 19 13.86 13.79 9.09
CA THR A 19 14.60 15.05 9.22
C THR A 19 13.65 16.24 9.04
N SER A 20 14.13 17.46 9.31
CA SER A 20 13.29 18.66 9.19
C SER A 20 12.82 18.94 7.77
N VAL A 21 13.52 18.41 6.76
CA VAL A 21 13.19 18.58 5.35
C VAL A 21 13.25 17.23 4.66
N GLU A 22 12.09 16.73 4.24
CA GLU A 22 11.96 15.51 3.44
C GLU A 22 11.69 15.87 1.98
N THR A 23 12.14 15.03 1.04
CA THR A 23 11.96 15.31 -0.40
C THR A 23 11.54 14.05 -1.15
N LEU A 24 10.57 14.18 -2.03
CA LEU A 24 10.04 13.10 -2.88
C LEU A 24 9.71 13.63 -4.28
N ALA A 25 9.53 12.73 -5.25
CA ALA A 25 9.05 13.08 -6.58
C ALA A 25 7.51 13.12 -6.62
N LEU A 26 6.93 14.19 -7.15
CA LEU A 26 5.47 14.32 -7.25
C LEU A 26 4.84 13.29 -8.18
N ASP A 27 5.59 12.77 -9.14
CA ASP A 27 5.07 11.75 -10.06
C ASP A 27 4.96 10.38 -9.37
N ASP A 28 5.92 10.02 -8.51
CA ASP A 28 5.83 8.80 -7.69
C ASP A 28 4.63 8.84 -6.74
N LEU A 29 4.29 10.00 -6.20
CA LEU A 29 3.09 10.19 -5.38
C LEU A 29 1.81 9.90 -6.17
N LYS A 30 1.70 10.43 -7.39
CA LYS A 30 0.52 10.23 -8.25
C LYS A 30 0.37 8.78 -8.66
N GLU A 31 1.45 8.16 -9.13
CA GLU A 31 1.41 6.76 -9.58
C GLU A 31 1.18 5.80 -8.40
N THR A 32 1.74 6.08 -7.22
CA THR A 32 1.44 5.28 -6.01
C THR A 32 -0.03 5.41 -5.60
N GLY A 33 -0.59 6.62 -5.67
CA GLY A 33 -2.03 6.85 -5.42
C GLY A 33 -2.91 6.11 -6.44
N ARG A 34 -2.54 6.14 -7.72
CA ARG A 34 -3.22 5.40 -8.78
C ARG A 34 -3.16 3.89 -8.52
N LEU A 35 -1.99 3.36 -8.17
CA LEU A 35 -1.81 1.95 -7.83
C LEU A 35 -2.72 1.52 -6.67
N LEU A 36 -2.81 2.33 -5.60
CA LEU A 36 -3.69 2.03 -4.47
C LEU A 36 -5.17 2.02 -4.87
N ALA A 37 -5.59 2.96 -5.72
CA ALA A 37 -6.95 3.00 -6.24
C ALA A 37 -7.28 1.77 -7.10
N GLU A 38 -6.41 1.43 -8.04
CA GLU A 38 -6.55 0.23 -8.88
C GLU A 38 -6.58 -1.05 -8.04
N PHE A 39 -5.68 -1.18 -7.06
CA PHE A 39 -5.67 -2.31 -6.14
C PHE A 39 -7.00 -2.41 -5.37
N SER A 40 -7.50 -1.30 -4.83
CA SER A 40 -8.76 -1.29 -4.09
C SER A 40 -9.96 -1.70 -4.95
N MET A 41 -9.95 -1.38 -6.24
CA MET A 41 -10.98 -1.83 -7.19
C MET A 41 -10.84 -3.30 -7.60
N ALA A 42 -9.61 -3.82 -7.58
CA ALA A 42 -9.32 -5.21 -7.97
C ALA A 42 -9.54 -6.23 -6.84
N VAL A 43 -9.68 -5.78 -5.58
CA VAL A 43 -9.97 -6.67 -4.45
C VAL A 43 -11.40 -7.20 -4.57
N ASP A 44 -11.52 -8.50 -4.82
CA ASP A 44 -12.78 -9.24 -4.89
C ASP A 44 -12.78 -10.45 -3.95
N ASP A 45 -13.90 -11.18 -3.90
CA ASP A 45 -14.06 -12.35 -3.04
C ASP A 45 -13.01 -13.44 -3.38
N ALA A 46 -12.70 -13.64 -4.65
CA ALA A 46 -11.70 -14.63 -5.08
C ALA A 46 -10.30 -14.28 -4.57
N PHE A 47 -9.93 -13.00 -4.61
CA PHE A 47 -8.69 -12.50 -4.05
C PHE A 47 -8.64 -12.70 -2.52
N LEU A 48 -9.73 -12.40 -1.81
CA LEU A 48 -9.82 -12.59 -0.36
C LEU A 48 -9.70 -14.06 0.05
N GLU A 49 -10.24 -14.99 -0.73
CA GLU A 49 -10.09 -16.42 -0.46
C GLU A 49 -8.64 -16.90 -0.55
N GLY A 50 -7.85 -16.30 -1.44
CA GLY A 50 -6.41 -16.56 -1.55
C GLY A 50 -5.58 -16.05 -0.36
N LEU A 51 -6.12 -15.12 0.44
CA LEU A 51 -5.45 -14.52 1.60
C LEU A 51 -5.75 -15.21 2.93
N LYS A 52 -6.42 -16.37 2.91
CA LYS A 52 -6.74 -17.13 4.13
C LYS A 52 -5.47 -17.56 4.85
N CYS A 53 -5.18 -16.93 5.98
CA CYS A 53 -4.17 -17.37 6.94
C CYS A 53 -4.76 -18.51 7.78
N TYR A 54 -4.23 -19.72 7.60
CA TYR A 54 -4.58 -20.90 8.42
C TYR A 54 -3.81 -20.89 9.75
#